data_AF-A0AAW9VD13-F1
#
_entry.id   AF-A0AAW9VD13-F1
#
_cell.length_a   1.000
_cell.length_b   1.000
_cell.length_c   1.000
_cell.angle_alpha   90.00
_cell.angle_beta   90.00
_cell.angle_gamma   90.00
#
_symmetry.space_group_name_H-M   'P 1'
#
loop_
_entity.id
_entity.type
_entity.pdbx_description
1 polymer ?
#
loop_
_entity_poly.entity_id
_entity_poly.type
_entity_poly.pdbx_seq_one_letter_code
_entity_poly.pdbx_strand_id
1 'polypeptide(L)'
;MDFENILFKSKQLTSQITGVYELSLSGFSGSDLTEMVGVALNLCSSLNNEIQDTIATAENAQPKSKVTMDERHQNSFAARLRLAIAHSGMTQAALAWGIGVSQSTISALVTGKSKEAGIVRARAIAEALEVNAKWLLYGEGEMQPAKFLTHSDEV
;
A
#
# COMPACT_ATOMS: atom_id res chain seq x y z
N MET A 1 16.00 16.24 3.73
CA MET A 1 16.68 16.56 5.02
C MET A 1 15.58 16.54 6.06
N ASP A 2 14.92 15.38 6.23
CA ASP A 2 13.51 15.39 6.67
C ASP A 2 13.32 14.79 8.07
N PHE A 3 14.20 13.89 8.48
CA PHE A 3 14.11 13.23 9.78
C PHE A 3 14.39 14.16 10.98
N GLU A 4 15.34 15.08 10.87
CA GLU A 4 15.65 16.01 11.97
C GLU A 4 14.51 17.01 12.22
N ASN A 5 13.81 17.45 11.16
CA ASN A 5 12.68 18.36 11.30
C ASN A 5 11.46 17.66 11.94
N ILE A 6 11.18 16.42 11.52
CA ILE A 6 10.14 15.58 12.13
C ILE A 6 10.45 15.35 13.61
N LEU A 7 11.69 14.98 13.94
CA LEU A 7 12.09 14.72 15.32
C LEU A 7 11.96 15.99 16.17
N PHE A 8 12.38 17.15 15.65
CA PHE A 8 12.26 18.43 16.35
C PHE A 8 10.81 18.78 16.65
N LYS A 9 9.94 18.72 15.64
CA LYS A 9 8.52 19.03 15.82
C LYS A 9 7.82 18.01 16.72
N SER A 10 8.18 16.73 16.67
CA SER A 10 7.61 15.70 17.55
C SER A 10 7.88 16.03 19.03
N LYS A 11 9.09 16.48 19.35
CA LYS A 11 9.47 16.95 20.69
C LYS A 11 8.68 18.20 21.10
N GLN A 12 8.51 19.15 20.18
CA GLN A 12 7.67 20.34 20.41
C GLN A 12 6.24 19.94 20.73
N LEU A 13 5.68 18.96 20.00
CA LEU A 13 4.31 18.51 20.23
C LEU A 13 4.14 17.83 21.59
N THR A 14 5.07 16.95 21.96
CA THR A 14 5.08 16.33 23.29
C THR A 14 5.12 17.38 24.39
N SER A 15 5.94 18.42 24.23
CA SER A 15 6.02 19.54 25.18
C SER A 15 4.68 20.29 25.30
N GLN A 16 4.03 20.59 24.17
CA GLN A 16 2.76 21.34 24.17
C GLN A 16 1.60 20.53 24.77
N ILE A 17 1.48 19.25 24.43
CA ILE A 17 0.47 18.35 25.02
C ILE A 17 0.69 18.20 26.54
N THR A 18 1.95 18.09 26.97
CA THR A 18 2.29 18.05 28.39
C THR A 18 1.87 19.35 29.08
N GLY A 19 2.12 20.52 28.48
CA GLY A 19 1.68 21.80 29.00
C GLY A 19 0.15 21.91 29.14
N VAL A 20 -0.61 21.44 28.14
CA VAL A 20 -2.09 21.40 28.20
C VAL A 20 -2.58 20.53 29.36
N TYR A 21 -1.95 19.37 29.58
CA TYR A 21 -2.29 18.47 30.66
C TYR A 21 -2.03 19.08 32.04
N GLU A 22 -0.86 19.71 32.23
CA GLU A 22 -0.49 20.40 33.48
C GLU A 22 -1.40 21.61 33.78
N LEU A 23 -1.81 22.36 32.75
CA LEU A 23 -2.76 23.48 32.91
C LEU A 23 -4.18 23.02 33.25
N SER A 24 -4.60 21.88 32.69
CA SER A 24 -5.87 21.25 33.03
C SER A 24 -5.92 20.82 34.51
N LEU A 25 -4.78 20.40 35.06
CA LEU A 25 -4.64 20.01 36.47
C LEU A 25 -4.51 21.21 37.43
N SER A 26 -4.00 22.35 36.97
CA SER A 26 -3.76 23.54 37.80
C SER A 26 -4.92 24.55 37.84
N GLY A 27 -6.05 24.27 37.17
CA GLY A 27 -7.28 25.04 37.29
C GLY A 27 -7.27 26.41 36.57
N PHE A 28 -6.43 26.57 35.54
CA PHE A 28 -6.38 27.77 34.71
C PHE A 28 -7.69 28.06 33.95
N SER A 29 -7.87 29.31 33.51
CA SER A 29 -9.04 29.77 32.75
C SER A 29 -9.25 28.94 31.48
N GLY A 30 -10.51 28.62 31.16
CA GLY A 30 -10.86 27.87 29.95
C GLY A 30 -10.40 28.52 28.64
N SER A 31 -10.20 29.85 28.63
CA SER A 31 -9.63 30.59 27.49
C SER A 31 -8.19 30.17 27.18
N ASP A 32 -7.34 30.08 28.20
CA ASP A 32 -5.91 29.83 28.07
C ASP A 32 -5.66 28.37 27.66
N LEU A 33 -6.51 27.47 28.18
CA LEU A 33 -6.53 26.08 27.78
C LEU A 33 -6.96 25.92 26.31
N THR A 34 -7.96 26.69 25.85
CA THR A 34 -8.46 26.64 24.48
C THR A 34 -7.39 27.10 23.47
N GLU A 35 -6.68 28.18 23.79
CA GLU A 35 -5.58 28.68 22.94
C GLU A 35 -4.43 27.68 22.88
N MET A 36 -4.03 27.10 24.02
CA MET A 36 -2.94 26.13 24.05
C MET A 36 -3.29 24.82 23.32
N VAL A 37 -4.53 24.34 23.47
CA VAL A 37 -5.05 23.20 22.70
C VAL A 37 -5.04 23.54 21.20
N GLY A 38 -5.42 24.75 20.80
CA GLY A 38 -5.34 25.23 19.42
C GLY A 38 -3.92 25.18 18.86
N VAL A 39 -2.92 25.64 19.62
CA VAL A 39 -1.51 25.55 19.23
C VAL A 39 -1.03 24.10 19.10
N ALA A 40 -1.41 23.22 20.04
CA ALA A 40 -1.07 21.80 19.98
C ALA A 40 -1.70 21.12 18.75
N LEU A 41 -2.96 21.41 18.42
CA LEU A 41 -3.65 20.87 17.24
C LEU A 41 -3.02 21.33 15.92
N ASN A 42 -2.64 22.61 15.83
CA ASN A 42 -1.95 23.14 14.66
C ASN A 42 -0.59 22.45 14.45
N LEU A 43 0.15 22.21 15.54
CA LEU A 43 1.43 21.51 15.49
C LEU A 43 1.27 20.03 15.13
N CYS A 44 0.26 19.33 15.68
CA CYS A 44 -0.12 17.97 15.28
C CYS A 44 -0.38 17.89 13.78
N SER A 45 -1.15 18.86 13.25
CA SER A 45 -1.54 18.89 11.84
C SER A 45 -0.34 19.16 10.94
N SER A 46 0.54 20.09 11.33
CA SER A 46 1.80 20.38 10.62
C SER A 46 2.74 19.17 10.59
N LEU A 47 2.89 18.47 11.72
CA LEU A 47 3.67 17.24 11.83
C LEU A 47 3.11 16.12 10.98
N ASN A 48 1.80 15.91 11.04
CA ASN A 48 1.13 14.88 10.26
C ASN A 48 1.36 15.12 8.77
N ASN A 49 1.19 16.35 8.29
CA ASN A 49 1.44 16.69 6.89
C ASN A 49 2.90 16.45 6.49
N GLU A 50 3.88 16.83 7.33
CA GLU A 50 5.29 16.65 7.00
C GLU A 50 5.74 15.17 7.06
N ILE A 51 5.13 14.36 7.94
CA ILE A 51 5.30 12.91 7.95
C ILE A 51 4.71 12.30 6.68
N GLN A 52 3.52 12.74 6.26
CA GLN A 52 2.92 12.28 4.99
C GLN A 52 3.78 12.69 3.79
N ASP A 53 4.31 13.91 3.77
CA ASP A 53 5.21 14.38 2.70
C ASP A 53 6.51 13.58 2.69
N THR A 54 7.06 13.24 3.86
CA THR A 54 8.29 12.45 3.97
C THR A 54 8.06 10.98 3.64
N ILE A 55 6.90 10.41 3.99
CA ILE A 55 6.48 9.08 3.55
C ILE A 55 6.27 9.07 2.04
N ALA A 56 5.56 10.04 1.47
CA ALA A 56 5.39 10.17 0.02
C ALA A 56 6.74 10.35 -0.71
N THR A 57 7.72 11.00 -0.07
CA THR A 57 9.07 11.16 -0.59
C THR A 57 9.91 9.87 -0.45
N ALA A 58 9.76 9.13 0.66
CA ALA A 58 10.47 7.88 0.94
C ALA A 58 9.92 6.68 0.16
N GLU A 59 8.60 6.61 -0.06
CA GLU A 59 7.96 5.68 -0.99
C GLU A 59 8.46 5.88 -2.43
N ASN A 60 8.99 7.07 -2.75
CA ASN A 60 9.57 7.39 -4.05
C ASN A 60 11.07 7.01 -4.18
N ALA A 61 11.70 6.46 -3.13
CA ALA A 61 13.17 6.34 -3.04
C ALA A 61 13.71 4.90 -2.87
N GLN A 62 13.20 3.90 -3.59
CA GLN A 62 13.97 2.76 -4.15
C GLN A 62 13.18 2.10 -5.31
N PRO A 63 13.82 1.60 -6.40
CA PRO A 63 14.65 2.28 -7.40
C PRO A 63 13.82 2.86 -8.57
N LYS A 64 14.37 3.91 -9.21
CA LYS A 64 13.98 4.52 -10.51
C LYS A 64 12.87 3.80 -11.31
N SER A 65 11.66 4.32 -11.23
CA SER A 65 10.79 4.50 -12.40
C SER A 65 9.89 5.72 -12.18
N LYS A 66 10.37 6.87 -12.65
CA LYS A 66 9.63 8.12 -12.75
C LYS A 66 8.35 7.90 -13.57
N VAL A 67 7.19 7.70 -12.93
CA VAL A 67 5.88 7.75 -13.59
C VAL A 67 4.86 8.36 -12.63
N THR A 68 4.65 9.67 -12.79
CA THR A 68 3.31 10.27 -12.66
C THR A 68 2.31 9.41 -13.44
N MET A 69 1.22 8.92 -12.84
CA MET A 69 -0.09 8.72 -13.50
C MET A 69 -1.11 8.00 -12.60
N ASP A 70 -2.06 8.79 -12.09
CA ASP A 70 -3.50 8.55 -12.17
C ASP A 70 -4.07 7.41 -11.29
N GLU A 71 -4.97 7.80 -10.39
CA GLU A 71 -5.79 7.00 -9.45
C GLU A 71 -6.65 5.90 -10.13
N ARG A 72 -6.49 5.70 -11.44
CA ARG A 72 -7.02 4.58 -12.23
C ARG A 72 -6.23 3.27 -12.06
N HIS A 73 -5.09 3.27 -11.37
CA HIS A 73 -4.20 2.10 -11.24
C HIS A 73 -4.53 1.15 -10.09
N GLN A 74 -5.30 1.57 -9.08
CA GLN A 74 -5.67 0.71 -7.93
C GLN A 74 -6.39 -0.58 -8.37
N ASN A 75 -7.04 -0.58 -9.52
CA ASN A 75 -7.73 -1.75 -10.10
C ASN A 75 -7.20 -2.14 -11.49
N SER A 76 -5.90 -2.00 -11.74
CA SER A 76 -5.27 -2.46 -12.98
C SER A 76 -4.90 -3.96 -12.91
N PHE A 77 -4.87 -4.65 -14.07
CA PHE A 77 -4.37 -6.02 -14.18
C PHE A 77 -2.97 -6.17 -13.58
N ALA A 78 -2.11 -5.20 -13.85
CA ALA A 78 -0.75 -5.12 -13.32
C ALA A 78 -0.71 -5.06 -11.78
N ALA A 79 -1.63 -4.32 -11.15
CA ALA A 79 -1.73 -4.25 -9.69
C ALA A 79 -2.21 -5.58 -9.09
N ARG A 80 -3.26 -6.18 -9.65
CA ARG A 80 -3.78 -7.50 -9.21
C ARG A 80 -2.76 -8.62 -9.38
N LEU A 81 -2.00 -8.59 -10.48
CA LEU A 81 -0.94 -9.56 -10.73
C LEU A 81 0.18 -9.47 -9.68
N ARG A 82 0.61 -8.26 -9.30
CA ARG A 82 1.60 -8.09 -8.22
C ARG A 82 1.09 -8.68 -6.90
N LEU A 83 -0.16 -8.40 -6.56
CA LEU A 83 -0.79 -8.91 -5.35
C LEU A 83 -0.86 -10.45 -5.36
N ALA A 84 -1.26 -11.05 -6.48
CA ALA A 84 -1.31 -12.50 -6.65
C ALA A 84 0.07 -13.17 -6.49
N ILE A 85 1.10 -12.58 -7.10
CA ILE A 85 2.48 -13.09 -6.96
C ILE A 85 2.93 -13.01 -5.50
N ALA A 86 2.70 -11.88 -4.83
CA ALA A 86 3.06 -11.72 -3.42
C ALA A 86 2.35 -12.72 -2.50
N HIS A 87 1.05 -12.96 -2.73
CA HIS A 87 0.26 -13.92 -1.96
C HIS A 87 0.72 -15.36 -2.17
N SER A 88 1.10 -15.74 -3.40
CA SER A 88 1.60 -17.08 -3.71
C SER A 88 3.00 -17.38 -3.13
N GLY A 89 3.75 -16.36 -2.72
CA GLY A 89 5.16 -16.49 -2.34
C GLY A 89 6.10 -16.81 -3.51
N MET A 90 5.61 -16.86 -4.75
CA MET A 90 6.42 -17.12 -5.94
C MET A 90 7.21 -15.89 -6.37
N THR A 91 8.37 -16.10 -6.99
CA THR A 91 9.10 -15.04 -7.69
C THR A 91 8.57 -14.88 -9.12
N GLN A 92 8.76 -13.70 -9.74
CA GLN A 92 8.40 -13.49 -11.15
C GLN A 92 9.09 -14.47 -12.10
N ALA A 93 10.33 -14.89 -11.77
CA ALA A 93 11.08 -15.88 -12.54
C ALA A 93 10.49 -17.28 -12.39
N ALA A 94 10.10 -17.67 -11.16
CA ALA A 94 9.44 -18.95 -10.91
C ALA A 94 8.08 -19.04 -11.63
N LEU A 95 7.29 -17.96 -11.60
CA LEU A 95 6.04 -17.87 -12.36
C LEU A 95 6.28 -17.98 -13.87
N ALA A 96 7.26 -17.25 -14.39
CA ALA A 96 7.61 -17.27 -15.81
C ALA A 96 7.96 -18.68 -16.29
N TRP A 97 8.78 -19.39 -15.51
CA TRP A 97 9.15 -20.77 -15.77
C TRP A 97 7.94 -21.70 -15.70
N GLY A 98 7.10 -21.56 -14.68
CA GLY A 98 5.90 -22.38 -14.48
C GLY A 98 4.86 -22.27 -15.61
N ILE A 99 4.76 -21.11 -16.27
CA ILE A 99 3.82 -20.91 -17.38
C ILE A 99 4.50 -20.92 -18.77
N GLY A 100 5.80 -21.25 -18.85
CA GLY A 100 6.53 -21.36 -20.11
C GLY A 100 6.74 -20.04 -20.87
N VAL A 101 6.90 -18.92 -20.15
CA VAL A 101 7.19 -17.60 -20.76
C VAL A 101 8.52 -17.04 -20.27
N SER A 102 9.03 -16.02 -20.96
CA SER A 102 10.21 -15.30 -20.50
C SER A 102 9.92 -14.44 -19.26
N GLN A 103 10.90 -14.28 -18.37
CA GLN A 103 10.80 -13.39 -17.21
C GLN A 103 10.47 -11.94 -17.63
N SER A 104 11.02 -11.48 -18.76
CA SER A 104 10.74 -10.16 -19.32
C SER A 104 9.27 -9.98 -19.72
N THR A 105 8.60 -11.04 -20.18
CA THR A 105 7.14 -11.03 -20.41
C THR A 105 6.38 -10.79 -19.12
N ILE A 106 6.70 -11.51 -18.03
CA ILE A 106 6.06 -11.30 -16.72
C ILE A 106 6.35 -9.90 -16.20
N SER A 107 7.60 -9.43 -16.31
CA SER A 107 7.98 -8.08 -15.90
C SER A 107 7.21 -6.99 -16.65
N ALA A 108 6.98 -7.15 -17.96
CA ALA A 108 6.20 -6.21 -18.76
C ALA A 108 4.72 -6.16 -18.33
N LEU A 109 4.15 -7.30 -17.94
CA LEU A 109 2.78 -7.42 -17.42
C LEU A 109 2.66 -6.81 -16.03
N VAL A 110 3.60 -7.13 -15.14
CA VAL A 110 3.67 -6.57 -13.79
C VAL A 110 3.85 -5.06 -13.84
N THR A 111 4.71 -4.53 -14.70
CA THR A 111 4.96 -3.09 -14.81
C THR A 111 3.85 -2.32 -15.55
N GLY A 112 2.85 -3.00 -16.12
CA GLY A 112 1.80 -2.37 -16.91
C GLY A 112 2.27 -1.84 -18.28
N LYS A 113 3.49 -2.18 -18.71
CA LYS A 113 3.99 -1.88 -20.07
C LYS A 113 3.17 -2.59 -21.15
N SER A 114 2.61 -3.75 -20.81
CA SER A 114 1.59 -4.43 -21.60
C SER A 114 0.26 -4.29 -20.88
N LYS A 115 -0.77 -3.80 -21.57
CA LYS A 115 -2.07 -3.46 -20.96
C LYS A 115 -2.76 -4.68 -20.36
N GLU A 116 -2.69 -5.84 -21.03
CA GLU A 116 -3.31 -7.08 -20.60
C GLU A 116 -2.47 -8.29 -21.03
N ALA A 117 -2.42 -9.32 -20.18
CA ALA A 117 -2.14 -10.65 -20.68
C ALA A 117 -3.38 -11.12 -21.45
N GLY A 118 -3.24 -11.46 -22.74
CA GLY A 118 -4.34 -12.08 -23.49
C GLY A 118 -4.95 -13.25 -22.70
N ILE A 119 -6.25 -13.50 -22.89
CA ILE A 119 -7.09 -14.40 -22.06
C ILE A 119 -6.40 -15.73 -21.71
N VAL A 120 -5.75 -16.36 -22.70
CA VAL A 120 -5.03 -17.64 -22.53
C VAL A 120 -3.91 -17.54 -21.50
N ARG A 121 -3.10 -16.48 -21.57
CA ARG A 121 -1.96 -16.28 -20.66
C ARG A 121 -2.43 -15.88 -19.28
N ALA A 122 -3.44 -15.03 -19.19
CA ALA A 122 -3.99 -14.62 -17.91
C ALA A 122 -4.62 -15.80 -17.15
N ARG A 123 -5.25 -16.75 -17.87
CA ARG A 123 -5.70 -18.03 -17.28
C ARG A 123 -4.54 -18.88 -16.76
N ALA A 124 -3.49 -19.07 -17.56
CA ALA A 124 -2.31 -19.84 -17.13
C ALA A 124 -1.63 -19.22 -15.89
N ILE A 125 -1.56 -17.89 -15.82
CA ILE A 125 -1.07 -17.18 -14.64
C ILE A 125 -1.97 -17.44 -13.43
N ALA A 126 -3.28 -17.38 -13.61
CA ALA A 126 -4.23 -17.59 -12.52
C ALA A 126 -4.16 -19.02 -11.96
N GLU A 127 -4.02 -20.02 -12.85
CA GLU A 127 -3.82 -21.42 -12.46
C GLU A 127 -2.50 -21.61 -11.70
N ALA A 128 -1.40 -21.02 -12.17
CA ALA A 128 -0.09 -21.12 -11.50
C ALA A 128 -0.05 -20.44 -10.12
N LEU A 129 -0.84 -19.38 -9.92
CA LEU A 129 -0.90 -18.62 -8.66
C LEU A 129 -2.06 -19.05 -7.75
N GLU A 130 -2.85 -20.05 -8.17
CA GLU A 130 -4.06 -20.52 -7.47
C GLU A 130 -5.07 -19.40 -7.16
N VAL A 131 -5.21 -18.45 -8.09
CA VAL A 131 -6.16 -17.33 -7.98
C VAL A 131 -7.29 -17.43 -9.00
N ASN A 132 -8.36 -16.68 -8.76
CA ASN A 132 -9.46 -16.58 -9.68
C ASN A 132 -9.06 -15.78 -10.93
N ALA A 133 -9.18 -16.40 -12.11
CA ALA A 133 -8.85 -15.76 -13.38
C ALA A 133 -9.73 -14.53 -13.66
N LYS A 134 -11.02 -14.56 -13.34
CA LYS A 134 -11.94 -13.43 -13.55
C LYS A 134 -11.56 -12.24 -12.66
N TRP A 135 -11.20 -12.52 -11.40
CA TRP A 135 -10.63 -11.50 -10.51
C TRP A 135 -9.34 -10.93 -11.09
N LEU A 136 -8.42 -11.78 -11.57
CA LEU A 136 -7.15 -11.32 -12.12
C LEU A 136 -7.34 -10.42 -13.36
N LEU A 137 -8.20 -10.80 -14.32
CA LEU A 137 -8.44 -10.03 -15.55
C LEU A 137 -9.24 -8.76 -15.29
N TYR A 138 -10.38 -8.86 -14.59
CA TYR A 138 -11.39 -7.80 -14.55
C TYR A 138 -11.52 -7.14 -13.17
N GLY A 139 -10.92 -7.73 -12.13
CA GLY A 139 -11.14 -7.30 -10.75
C GLY A 139 -12.50 -7.71 -10.19
N GLU A 140 -13.19 -8.64 -10.85
CA GLU A 140 -14.51 -9.11 -10.43
C GLU A 140 -14.42 -10.38 -9.58
N GLY A 141 -15.09 -10.37 -8.42
CA GLY A 141 -15.15 -11.49 -7.49
C GLY A 141 -14.00 -11.50 -6.48
N GLU A 142 -13.83 -12.64 -5.80
CA GLU A 142 -12.77 -12.85 -4.82
C GLU A 142 -11.47 -13.32 -5.48
N MET A 143 -10.33 -12.92 -4.90
CA MET A 143 -8.99 -13.29 -5.36
C MET A 143 -8.77 -14.80 -5.33
N GLN A 144 -9.19 -15.44 -4.25
CA GLN A 144 -9.14 -16.89 -4.14
C GLN A 144 -10.43 -17.46 -4.73
N PRO A 145 -10.35 -18.54 -5.53
CA PRO A 145 -11.56 -19.26 -5.89
C PRO A 145 -12.23 -19.72 -4.59
N ALA A 146 -13.55 -19.57 -4.50
CA ALA A 146 -14.32 -20.08 -3.36
C ALA A 146 -13.96 -21.56 -3.21
N LYS A 147 -13.19 -21.87 -2.17
CA LYS A 147 -12.74 -23.22 -1.88
C LYS A 147 -14.01 -23.99 -1.52
N PHE A 148 -14.61 -24.66 -2.49
CA PHE A 148 -15.57 -25.70 -2.19
C PHE A 148 -14.82 -26.68 -1.28
N LEU A 149 -15.30 -26.78 -0.05
CA LEU A 149 -14.81 -27.74 0.93
C LEU A 149 -15.03 -29.14 0.34
N THR A 150 -14.07 -29.67 -0.40
CA THR A 150 -13.99 -31.11 -0.66
C THR A 150 -13.44 -31.76 0.60
N HIS A 151 -14.28 -31.82 1.63
CA HIS A 151 -14.18 -32.89 2.61
C HIS A 151 -14.70 -34.16 1.93
N SER A 152 -13.81 -35.15 1.87
CA SER A 152 -14.05 -36.59 1.94
C SER A 152 -15.20 -37.19 1.11
N ASP A 153 -14.81 -37.98 0.11
CA ASP A 153 -15.27 -39.36 -0.13
C ASP A 153 -14.21 -39.96 -1.09
N GLU A 154 -13.31 -40.83 -0.61
CA GLU A 154 -13.47 -42.29 -0.44
C GLU A 154 -12.55 -42.97 -1.47
N VAL A 155 -11.43 -43.57 -1.01
CA VAL A 155 -11.09 -45.01 -1.16
C VAL A 155 -10.06 -45.41 -0.10
#